data_AF-A0A5N0HL72-F1
#
_entry.id   AF-A0A5N0HL72-F1
#
_cell.length_a   1.000
_cell.length_b   1.000
_cell.length_c   1.000
_cell.angle_alpha   90.00
_cell.angle_beta   90.00
_cell.angle_gamma   90.00
#
_symmetry.space_group_name_H-M   'P 1'
#
loop_
_entity.id
_entity.type
_entity.pdbx_description
1 polymer ?
#
loop_
_entity_poly.entity_id
_entity_poly.type
_entity_poly.pdbx_seq_one_letter_code
_entity_poly.pdbx_strand_id
1 'polypeptide(L)' 'MHLPGVRTLDEVKASGRYRFLTPDQLIAEIRDAENYGPLVLHPLVGGMPVDEAWKSLQLLVDEVLPAVG' A
#
# COMPACT_ATOMS: atom_id res chain seq x y z
N MET A 1 -8.37 -11.26 -2.19
CA MET A 1 -9.57 -11.19 -3.05
C MET A 1 -9.11 -11.45 -4.49
N HIS A 2 -9.79 -12.33 -5.25
CA HIS A 2 -9.41 -12.60 -6.63
C HIS A 2 -9.85 -11.45 -7.57
N LEU A 3 -8.99 -11.07 -8.53
CA LEU A 3 -9.29 -10.14 -9.62
C LEU A 3 -9.59 -10.95 -10.90
N PRO A 4 -10.86 -11.24 -11.22
CA PRO A 4 -11.19 -12.06 -12.39
C PRO A 4 -10.75 -11.36 -13.68
N GLY A 5 -10.08 -12.11 -14.55
CA GLY A 5 -9.60 -11.61 -15.85
C GLY A 5 -8.24 -10.91 -15.84
N VAL A 6 -7.67 -10.62 -14.67
CA VAL A 6 -6.33 -10.00 -14.54
C VAL A 6 -5.24 -11.06 -14.63
N ARG A 7 -4.25 -10.84 -15.50
CA ARG A 7 -3.16 -11.78 -15.80
C ARG A 7 -1.77 -11.15 -15.73
N THR A 8 -1.67 -9.82 -15.77
CA THR A 8 -0.38 -9.10 -15.71
C THR A 8 -0.30 -8.15 -14.53
N LEU A 9 0.92 -7.77 -14.15
CA LEU A 9 1.16 -6.79 -13.09
C LEU A 9 0.55 -5.42 -13.43
N ASP A 10 0.63 -5.00 -14.69
CA ASP A 10 0.10 -3.71 -15.13
C ASP A 10 -1.42 -3.68 -15.03
N GLU A 11 -2.10 -4.79 -15.36
CA GLU A 11 -3.55 -4.93 -15.14
C GLU A 11 -3.93 -4.91 -13.66
N VAL A 12 -3.11 -5.50 -12.77
CA VAL A 12 -3.32 -5.40 -11.31
C VAL A 12 -3.24 -3.94 -10.86
N LYS A 13 -2.21 -3.20 -11.29
CA LYS A 13 -2.03 -1.78 -10.94
C LYS A 13 -3.17 -0.93 -11.51
N ALA A 14 -3.54 -1.14 -12.77
CA ALA A 14 -4.62 -0.43 -13.44
C ALA A 14 -6.00 -0.72 -12.83
N SER A 15 -6.19 -1.86 -12.15
CA SER A 15 -7.46 -2.22 -11.52
C SER A 15 -7.88 -1.26 -10.40
N GLY A 16 -6.93 -0.51 -9.82
CA GLY A 16 -7.18 0.38 -8.68
C GLY A 16 -7.57 -0.31 -7.37
N ARG A 17 -7.73 -1.65 -7.37
CA ARG A 17 -8.07 -2.42 -6.16
C ARG A 17 -6.91 -2.54 -5.18
N TYR A 18 -5.69 -2.42 -5.68
CA TYR A 18 -4.46 -2.44 -4.90
C TYR A 18 -3.69 -1.15 -5.16
N ARG A 19 -3.18 -0.56 -4.09
CA ARG A 19 -2.32 0.62 -4.13
C ARG A 19 -0.88 0.16 -3.90
N PHE A 20 0.02 0.57 -4.77
CA PHE A 20 1.46 0.33 -4.65
C PHE A 20 2.12 1.70 -4.59
N LEU A 21 2.47 2.12 -3.38
CA LEU A 21 2.93 3.47 -3.11
C LEU A 21 4.29 3.42 -2.42
N THR A 22 5.14 4.39 -2.73
CA THR A 22 6.27 4.72 -1.85
C THR A 22 5.75 5.43 -0.58
N PRO A 23 6.56 5.54 0.47
CA PRO A 23 6.23 6.35 1.65
C PRO A 23 5.82 7.78 1.29
N ASP A 24 6.63 8.47 0.48
CA ASP A 24 6.35 9.84 0.04
C ASP A 24 5.01 9.98 -0.69
N GLN A 25 4.67 9.02 -1.56
CA GLN A 25 3.41 9.04 -2.28
C GLN A 25 2.23 8.89 -1.32
N LEU A 26 2.33 7.97 -0.36
CA LEU A 26 1.29 7.79 0.64
C LEU A 26 1.13 9.01 1.56
N ILE A 27 2.24 9.63 1.98
CA ILE A 27 2.23 10.86 2.79
C ILE A 27 1.53 11.99 2.04
N ALA A 28 1.86 12.18 0.76
CA ALA A 28 1.22 13.20 -0.08
C ALA A 28 -0.30 12.94 -0.18
N GLU A 29 -0.71 11.69 -0.47
CA GLU A 29 -2.13 11.34 -0.56
C GLU A 29 -2.89 11.58 0.74
N ILE A 30 -2.28 11.31 1.90
CA ILE A 30 -2.90 11.55 3.22
C ILE A 30 -3.05 13.05 3.48
N ARG A 31 -2.01 13.84 3.19
CA ARG A 31 -2.01 15.30 3.44
C ARG A 31 -2.95 16.06 2.51
N ASP A 32 -3.11 15.59 1.27
CA ASP A 32 -3.97 16.23 0.27
C ASP A 32 -5.46 15.88 0.47
N ALA A 33 -5.78 14.87 1.28
CA ALA A 33 -7.14 14.45 1.55
C ALA A 33 -7.76 15.22 2.73
N GLU A 34 -8.95 15.80 2.53
CA GLU A 34 -9.75 16.40 3.63
C GLU A 34 -10.12 15.34 4.70
N ASN A 35 -10.36 14.10 4.26
CA ASN A 35 -10.55 12.94 5.12
C ASN A 35 -10.06 11.68 4.40
N TYR A 36 -8.84 11.24 4.73
CA TYR A 36 -8.24 10.05 4.12
C TYR A 36 -8.94 8.73 4.51
N GLY A 37 -9.55 8.69 5.70
CA GLY A 37 -10.13 7.47 6.27
C GLY A 37 -9.07 6.47 6.81
N PRO A 38 -9.49 5.24 7.13
CA PRO A 38 -8.60 4.24 7.70
C PRO A 38 -7.62 3.68 6.67
N LEU A 39 -6.33 3.64 7.03
CA LEU A 39 -5.30 2.97 6.26
C LEU A 39 -5.25 1.48 6.62
N VAL A 40 -5.38 0.61 5.62
CA VAL A 40 -5.30 -0.85 5.79
C VAL A 40 -4.10 -1.39 5.02
N LEU A 41 -3.12 -1.94 5.74
CA LEU A 41 -1.96 -2.61 5.17
C LEU A 41 -2.11 -4.13 5.29
N HIS A 42 -1.89 -4.84 4.17
CA HIS A 42 -1.87 -6.31 4.13
C HIS A 42 -0.46 -6.80 3.73
N PRO A 43 0.52 -6.83 4.65
CA PRO A 43 1.92 -7.08 4.29
C PRO A 43 2.17 -8.51 3.79
N LEU A 44 1.34 -9.49 4.19
CA LEU A 44 1.44 -10.90 3.79
C LEU A 44 0.45 -11.30 2.69
N VAL A 45 0.02 -10.35 1.85
CA VAL A 45 -0.93 -10.63 0.76
C VAL A 45 -0.29 -11.51 -0.31
N GLY A 46 -1.05 -12.49 -0.83
CA GLY A 46 -0.67 -13.24 -2.04
C GLY A 46 0.56 -14.15 -1.90
N GLY A 47 0.96 -14.50 -0.67
CA GLY A 47 2.16 -15.33 -0.45
C GLY A 47 3.47 -14.56 -0.55
N MET A 48 3.44 -13.23 -0.33
CA MET A 48 4.64 -12.40 -0.22
C MET A 48 5.72 -13.04 0.68
N PRO A 49 7.01 -12.95 0.30
CA PRO A 49 8.10 -13.33 1.19
C PRO A 49 8.03 -12.56 2.51
N VAL A 50 8.29 -13.26 3.62
CA VAL A 50 8.16 -12.68 4.98
C VAL A 50 9.06 -11.46 5.16
N ASP A 51 10.28 -11.50 4.65
CA ASP A 51 11.23 -10.39 4.78
C ASP A 51 10.74 -9.13 4.04
N GLU A 52 10.14 -9.28 2.86
CA GLU A 52 9.58 -8.15 2.09
C GLU A 52 8.30 -7.60 2.73
N ALA A 53 7.48 -8.49 3.30
CA ALA A 53 6.31 -8.12 4.09
C ALA A 53 6.71 -7.29 5.33
N TRP A 54 7.78 -7.70 6.02
CA TRP A 54 8.31 -7.00 7.17
C TRP A 54 8.86 -5.62 6.79
N LYS A 55 9.64 -5.52 5.71
CA LYS A 55 10.12 -4.22 5.19
C LYS A 55 8.98 -3.25 4.91
N SER A 56 7.88 -3.72 4.31
CA SER A 56 6.69 -2.88 4.05
C SER A 56 6.07 -2.32 5.34
N LEU A 57 6.04 -3.14 6.41
CA LEU A 57 5.56 -2.68 7.72
C LEU A 57 6.52 -1.65 8.33
N GLN A 58 7.83 -1.88 8.25
CA GLN A 58 8.83 -0.92 8.74
C GLN A 58 8.73 0.42 8.03
N LEU A 59 8.60 0.44 6.70
CA LEU A 59 8.40 1.68 5.93
C LEU A 59 7.16 2.45 6.40
N LEU A 60 6.04 1.75 6.66
CA LEU A 60 4.84 2.40 7.20
C LEU A 60 5.13 3.02 8.59
N VAL A 61 5.74 2.26 9.50
CA VAL A 61 5.96 2.69 10.89
C VAL A 61 7.03 3.77 11.02
N ASP A 62 8.13 3.65 10.28
CA ASP A 62 9.32 4.48 10.46
C ASP A 62 9.29 5.75 9.59
N GLU A 63 8.64 5.72 8.41
CA GLU A 63 8.63 6.84 7.47
C GLU A 63 7.26 7.54 7.37
N VAL A 64 6.17 6.78 7.30
CA VAL A 64 4.84 7.36 7.03
C VAL A 64 4.17 7.85 8.31
N LEU A 65 3.99 6.99 9.31
CA LEU A 65 3.27 7.35 10.54
C LEU A 65 3.85 8.59 11.24
N PRO A 66 5.18 8.79 11.36
CA PRO A 66 5.74 9.99 11.98
C PRO A 66 5.50 11.27 11.17
N ALA A 67 5.20 11.16 9.87
CA ALA A 67 5.02 12.30 8.98
C ALA A 67 3.55 12.76 8.87
N VAL A 68 2.60 11.94 9.30
CA VAL A 68 1.14 12.20 9.19
C VAL A 68 0.39 12.08 10.51
N GLY A 69 1.05 11.65 11.59
CA GLY A 69 0.53 11.53 12.94
C GLY A 69 0.82 12.74 13.83
#